data_AF-A0A2V6JW86-F1
#
_entry.id   AF-A0A2V6JW86-F1
#
_cell.length_a   1.000
_cell.length_b   1.000
_cell.length_c   1.000
_cell.angle_alpha   90.00
_cell.angle_beta   90.00
_cell.angle_gamma   90.00
#
_symmetry.space_group_name_H-M   'P 1'
#
loop_
_entity.id
_entity.type
_entity.pdbx_description
1 polymer ?
#
loop_
_entity_poly.entity_id
_entity_poly.type
_entity_poly.pdbx_seq_one_letter_code
_entity_poly.pdbx_strand_id
1 'polypeptide(L)'
;MAKGPHLRRGAEIYGARLIDIAPTLLYLLDQPVPRDMDGRVLIDLFESEFIESHAIRYDSNLEDIAAPRSGDYSKEEAEQVEERLKALGYIE
;
A
#
# COMPACT_ATOMS: atom_id res chain seq x y z
N MET A 1 -10.29 15.01 5.93
CA MET A 1 -9.47 16.16 5.48
C MET A 1 -8.03 15.70 5.39
N ALA A 2 -7.35 15.97 4.27
CA ALA A 2 -5.92 15.70 4.11
C ALA A 2 -5.12 17.01 4.26
N LYS A 3 -3.92 16.94 4.85
CA LYS A 3 -3.00 18.07 5.01
C LYS A 3 -1.58 17.58 4.88
N GLY A 4 -0.76 18.30 4.12
CA GLY A 4 0.63 17.96 3.90
C GLY A 4 1.31 18.96 2.97
N PRO A 5 2.65 18.90 2.88
CA PRO A 5 3.43 19.82 2.05
C PRO A 5 3.22 19.64 0.54
N HIS A 6 2.80 18.45 0.10
CA HIS A 6 2.62 18.12 -1.31
C HIS A 6 1.16 18.07 -1.76
N LEU A 7 0.24 18.45 -0.87
CA LEU A 7 -1.21 18.35 -1.11
C LEU A 7 -1.81 19.71 -1.43
N ARG A 8 -2.69 19.74 -2.42
CA ARG A 8 -3.42 20.96 -2.78
C ARG A 8 -4.28 21.43 -1.61
N ARG A 9 -4.10 22.69 -1.20
CA ARG A 9 -4.89 23.30 -0.13
C ARG A 9 -6.32 23.54 -0.61
N GLY A 10 -7.30 23.10 0.19
CA GLY A 10 -8.71 23.31 -0.11
C GLY A 10 -9.23 22.53 -1.31
N ALA A 11 -8.51 21.49 -1.76
CA ALA A 11 -8.98 20.65 -2.85
C ALA A 11 -10.23 19.87 -2.44
N GLU A 12 -11.25 19.94 -3.29
CA GLU A 12 -12.44 19.09 -3.21
C GLU A 12 -12.29 17.93 -4.20
N ILE A 13 -12.23 16.71 -3.66
CA ILE A 13 -12.17 15.49 -4.46
C ILE A 13 -13.55 14.85 -4.48
N TYR A 14 -14.12 14.70 -5.68
CA TYR A 14 -15.41 14.05 -5.88
C TYR A 14 -15.21 12.58 -6.24
N GLY A 15 -16.06 11.70 -5.70
CA GLY A 15 -16.05 10.27 -6.03
C GLY A 15 -14.81 9.50 -5.56
N ALA A 16 -14.11 10.00 -4.54
CA ALA A 16 -13.09 9.24 -3.83
C ALA A 16 -13.73 8.11 -3.03
N ARG A 17 -13.18 6.90 -3.16
CA ARG A 17 -13.60 5.70 -2.42
C ARG A 17 -12.57 5.40 -1.34
N LEU A 18 -12.99 4.67 -0.30
CA LEU A 18 -12.09 4.24 0.77
C LEU A 18 -10.88 3.44 0.24
N ILE A 19 -11.10 2.58 -0.76
CA ILE A 19 -10.05 1.76 -1.38
C ILE A 19 -9.03 2.57 -2.18
N ASP A 20 -9.32 3.83 -2.53
CA ASP A 20 -8.39 4.71 -3.22
C ASP A 20 -7.31 5.27 -2.27
N ILE A 21 -7.51 5.16 -0.95
CA ILE A 21 -6.57 5.70 0.04
C ILE A 21 -5.23 4.95 0.03
N ALA A 22 -5.26 3.62 -0.03
CA ALA A 22 -4.04 2.80 -0.03
C ALA A 22 -3.12 3.11 -1.23
N PRO A 23 -3.58 3.06 -2.50
CA PRO A 23 -2.72 3.41 -3.64
C PRO A 23 -2.28 4.88 -3.59
N THR A 24 -3.11 5.79 -3.07
CA THR A 24 -2.74 7.21 -2.89
C THR A 24 -1.61 7.41 -1.88
N LEU A 25 -1.61 6.65 -0.77
CA LEU A 25 -0.55 6.70 0.24
C LEU A 25 0.74 6.07 -0.28
N LEU A 26 0.68 4.96 -1.01
CA LEU A 26 1.86 4.36 -1.63
C LEU A 26 2.53 5.36 -2.58
N TYR A 27 1.73 6.03 -3.41
CA TYR A 27 2.24 7.09 -4.27
C TYR A 27 2.89 8.24 -3.48
N LEU A 28 2.25 8.73 -2.41
CA LEU A 28 2.81 9.79 -1.55
C LEU A 28 4.15 9.37 -0.90
N LEU A 29 4.31 8.08 -0.59
CA LEU A 29 5.51 7.52 0.03
C LEU A 29 6.58 7.10 -0.98
N ASP A 30 6.42 7.48 -2.25
CA ASP A 30 7.26 7.06 -3.37
C ASP A 30 7.46 5.53 -3.39
N GLN A 31 6.36 4.80 -3.17
CA GLN A 31 6.30 3.35 -3.29
C GLN A 31 5.57 2.94 -4.57
N PRO A 32 5.98 1.83 -5.22
CA PRO A 32 5.22 1.24 -6.31
C PRO A 32 3.78 0.92 -5.91
N VAL A 33 2.84 1.22 -6.80
CA VAL A 33 1.42 0.88 -6.64
C VAL A 33 1.15 -0.45 -7.37
N PRO A 34 0.70 -1.50 -6.67
CA PRO A 34 0.36 -2.75 -7.35
C PRO A 34 -0.77 -2.58 -8.38
N ARG A 35 -0.64 -3.26 -9.52
CA ARG A 35 -1.61 -3.15 -10.64
C ARG A 35 -2.96 -3.80 -10.38
N ASP A 36 -3.03 -4.72 -9.43
CA ASP A 36 -4.23 -5.47 -9.06
C ASP A 36 -5.09 -4.75 -8.01
N MET A 37 -4.65 -3.60 -7.49
CA MET A 37 -5.46 -2.82 -6.56
C MET A 37 -6.73 -2.31 -7.25
N ASP A 38 -7.89 -2.60 -6.65
CA ASP A 38 -9.19 -2.08 -7.10
C ASP A 38 -9.31 -0.54 -6.99
N GLY A 39 -8.46 0.06 -6.15
CA GLY A 39 -8.39 1.50 -5.89
C GLY A 39 -7.53 2.25 -6.92
N ARG A 40 -7.77 3.56 -7.07
CA ARG A 40 -6.94 4.45 -7.89
C ARG A 40 -6.18 5.46 -7.06
N VAL A 41 -5.04 5.93 -7.55
CA VAL A 41 -4.35 7.09 -6.96
C VAL A 41 -5.22 8.33 -7.16
N LEU A 42 -5.53 9.03 -6.07
CA LEU A 42 -6.24 10.32 -6.09
C LEU A 42 -5.26 11.42 -6.51
N ILE A 43 -4.85 11.42 -7.78
CA ILE A 43 -3.81 12.32 -8.30
C ILE A 43 -4.17 13.80 -8.09
N ASP A 44 -5.46 14.12 -8.15
CA ASP A 44 -6.01 15.44 -7.89
C ASP A 44 -5.81 15.93 -6.44
N LEU A 45 -5.32 15.09 -5.55
CA LEU A 45 -4.98 15.50 -4.19
C LEU A 45 -3.65 16.27 -4.13
N PHE A 46 -2.77 16.10 -5.12
CA PHE A 46 -1.39 16.58 -5.10
C PHE A 46 -1.17 17.86 -5.92
N GLU A 47 -0.19 18.66 -5.52
CA GLU A 47 0.26 19.84 -6.27
C GLU A 47 0.93 19.41 -7.59
N SER A 48 0.83 20.24 -8.63
CA SER A 48 1.34 19.91 -9.97
C SER A 48 2.84 19.63 -9.95
N GLU A 49 3.58 20.41 -9.17
CA GLU A 49 5.02 20.28 -8.97
C GLU A 49 5.40 18.92 -8.37
N PHE A 50 4.56 18.37 -7.49
CA PHE A 50 4.77 17.04 -6.93
C PHE A 50 4.54 15.96 -7.99
N ILE A 51 3.48 16.10 -8.77
CA ILE A 51 3.13 15.14 -9.84
C ILE A 51 4.22 15.08 -10.91
N GLU A 52 4.76 16.24 -11.30
CA GLU A 52 5.82 16.34 -12.31
C GLU A 52 7.15 15.72 -11.83
N SER A 53 7.45 15.83 -10.54
CA SER A 53 8.68 15.28 -9.94
C SER A 53 8.56 13.81 -9.54
N HIS A 54 7.34 13.31 -9.31
CA HIS A 54 7.09 11.96 -8.83
C HIS A 54 6.10 11.25 -9.76
N ALA A 55 6.63 10.56 -10.77
CA ALA A 55 5.82 9.73 -11.65
C ALA A 55 5.24 8.52 -10.90
N ILE A 56 3.96 8.21 -11.13
CA ILE A 56 3.33 7.01 -10.55
C ILE A 56 4.05 5.78 -11.07
N ARG A 57 4.65 5.00 -10.17
CA ARG A 57 5.26 3.71 -10.48
C ARG A 57 4.27 2.61 -10.19
N TYR A 58 4.06 1.73 -11.16
CA TYR A 58 3.23 0.54 -10.97
C TYR A 58 4.11 -0.69 -10.84
N ASP A 59 3.91 -1.45 -9.77
CA ASP A 59 4.59 -2.74 -9.62
C ASP A 59 3.91 -3.80 -10.48
N SER A 60 4.71 -4.62 -11.16
CA SER A 60 4.25 -5.80 -11.89
C SER A 60 4.36 -7.07 -11.06
N ASN A 61 5.12 -7.08 -9.96
CA ASN A 61 5.45 -8.28 -9.18
C ASN A 61 4.93 -8.19 -7.74
N LEU A 62 3.65 -8.51 -7.55
CA LEU A 62 3.11 -8.81 -6.21
C LEU A 62 3.75 -10.06 -5.56
N GLU A 63 4.43 -10.89 -6.36
CA GLU A 63 5.09 -12.12 -5.92
C GLU A 63 6.27 -11.88 -4.96
N ASP A 64 6.75 -10.64 -4.83
CA ASP A 64 7.80 -10.27 -3.88
C ASP A 64 7.25 -9.65 -2.57
N ILE A 65 5.97 -9.26 -2.55
CA ILE A 65 5.29 -8.66 -1.37
C ILE A 65 4.39 -9.69 -0.67
N ALA A 66 4.00 -10.76 -1.38
CA ALA A 66 3.36 -11.91 -0.76
C ALA A 66 4.30 -12.50 0.31
N ALA A 67 3.71 -12.92 1.43
CA ALA A 67 4.35 -13.52 2.59
C ALA A 67 5.59 -14.37 2.25
N PRO A 68 6.61 -14.44 3.13
CA PRO A 68 7.77 -15.30 2.96
C PRO A 68 7.34 -16.63 2.34
N ARG A 69 7.94 -16.95 1.19
CA ARG A 69 7.48 -18.06 0.36
C ARG A 69 7.48 -19.30 1.23
N SER A 70 6.49 -20.18 1.09
CA SER A 70 6.41 -21.43 1.84
C SER A 70 7.68 -22.26 1.60
N GLY A 71 8.71 -22.05 2.43
CA GLY A 71 10.10 -22.47 2.17
C GLY A 71 11.18 -21.56 2.75
N ASP A 72 10.87 -20.30 3.09
CA ASP A 72 11.85 -19.35 3.69
C ASP A 72 12.02 -19.50 5.21
N TYR A 73 11.18 -20.31 5.85
CA TYR A 73 11.26 -20.58 7.29
C TYR A 73 12.00 -21.88 7.55
N SER A 74 12.99 -21.82 8.45
CA SER A 74 13.45 -23.02 9.15
C SER A 74 12.30 -23.66 9.93
N LYS A 75 12.45 -24.94 10.29
CA LYS A 75 11.42 -25.64 11.06
C LYS A 75 11.12 -24.94 12.39
N GLU A 76 12.18 -24.43 13.01
CA GLU A 76 12.12 -23.70 14.27
C GLU A 76 11.39 -22.36 14.14
N GLU A 77 11.52 -21.67 13.01
CA GLU A 77 10.79 -20.43 12.75
C GLU A 77 9.32 -20.70 12.43
N ALA A 78 9.03 -21.77 11.68
CA ALA A 78 7.67 -22.18 11.39
C ALA A 78 6.88 -22.53 12.67
N GLU A 79 7.49 -23.26 13.61
CA GLU A 79 6.88 -23.58 14.91
C GLU A 79 6.58 -22.30 15.72
N GLN A 80 7.48 -21.32 15.74
CA GLN A 80 7.26 -20.04 16.43
C GLN A 80 6.12 -19.22 15.82
N VAL A 81 6.02 -19.22 14.48
CA VAL A 81 4.90 -18.56 13.79
C VAL A 81 3.59 -19.26 14.12
N GLU A 82 3.57 -20.60 14.13
CA GLU A 82 2.38 -21.39 14.47
C GLU A 82 1.91 -21.14 15.91
N GLU A 83 2.81 -21.15 16.89
CA GLU A 83 2.47 -20.82 18.29
C GLU A 83 1.88 -19.41 18.42
N ARG A 84 2.48 -18.42 17.74
CA ARG A 84 1.98 -17.04 17.78
C ARG A 84 0.60 -16.94 17.15
N LEU A 85 0.34 -17.63 16.05
CA LEU A 85 -0.96 -17.64 15.39
C LEU A 85 -2.03 -18.38 16.22
N LYS A 86 -1.67 -19.48 16.89
CA LYS A 86 -2.54 -20.16 17.88
C LYS A 86 -2.89 -19.24 19.05
N ALA A 87 -1.91 -18.54 19.61
CA ALA A 87 -2.13 -17.57 20.69
C ALA A 87 -3.05 -16.41 20.28
N LEU A 88 -3.07 -16.07 18.98
CA LEU A 88 -3.96 -15.06 18.41
C LEU A 88 -5.33 -15.63 17.94
N GLY A 89 -5.53 -16.94 18.02
CA GLY A 89 -6.77 -17.62 17.64
C GLY A 89 -7.01 -17.76 16.13
N TYR A 90 -5.95 -17.68 15.32
CA TYR A 90 -6.05 -17.84 13.86
C TYR A 90 -6.01 -19.30 13.40
N ILE A 91 -5.59 -20.22 14.28
CA ILE A 91 -5.50 -21.67 14.02
C ILE A 91 -5.86 -22.44 15.30
N GLU A 92 -6.55 -23.58 15.15
CA GLU A 92 -6.91 -24.52 16.22
C GLU A 92 -5.88 -25.67 16.36
#